data_AF-A0A8T6FBV3-F1
#
_entry.id   AF-A0A8T6FBV3-F1
#
_cell.length_a   1.000
_cell.length_b   1.000
_cell.length_c   1.000
_cell.angle_alpha   90.00
_cell.angle_beta   90.00
_cell.angle_gamma   90.00
#
_symmetry.space_group_name_H-M   'P 1'
#
loop_
_entity.id
_entity.type
_entity.pdbx_description
1 polymer ?
#
loop_
_entity_poly.entity_id
_entity_poly.type
_entity_poly.pdbx_seq_one_letter_code
_entity_poly.pdbx_strand_id
1 'polypeptide(L)'
;MPGTANRSGLPAAGAICPKTRPNKAGRGPLEEERLYSLKEARALLPATVRRLEQIAELRGQMRAWGSAAEGMAPAEGDAPGLDELLASMNARLRELSDDGILVRDLRSGIIDFPGRDADGPLCWCFRLGEPDILYWHRPDEGFAGRKPVAEDC
;
A
#
# COMPACT_ATOMS: atom_id res chain seq x y z
N MET A 1 64.39 24.40 30.88
CA MET A 1 64.45 24.03 29.44
C MET A 1 63.95 22.59 29.30
N PRO A 2 63.28 22.25 28.19
CA PRO A 2 61.95 21.61 28.19
C PRO A 2 61.91 20.14 27.73
N GLY A 3 60.73 19.51 27.90
CA GLY A 3 60.20 18.42 27.05
C GLY A 3 60.76 17.02 27.32
N THR A 4 60.06 15.90 27.16
CA THR A 4 58.74 15.67 26.56
C THR A 4 58.22 14.28 26.95
N ALA A 5 56.89 14.15 26.96
CA ALA A 5 56.06 12.98 26.67
C ALA A 5 56.33 11.65 27.43
N ASN A 6 55.52 11.42 28.46
CA ASN A 6 55.18 10.08 28.95
C ASN A 6 54.06 9.45 28.10
N ARG A 7 54.12 8.13 28.00
CA ARG A 7 53.41 7.23 27.10
C ARG A 7 51.90 7.19 27.33
N SER A 8 51.20 7.36 26.22
CA SER A 8 50.00 6.68 25.76
C SER A 8 49.19 5.88 26.79
N GLY A 9 48.01 6.41 27.13
CA GLY A 9 46.94 5.68 27.76
C GLY A 9 45.60 6.35 27.45
N LEU A 10 44.81 5.75 26.56
CA LEU A 10 43.35 5.93 26.46
C LEU A 10 42.76 4.66 25.80
N PRO A 11 41.65 4.10 26.31
CA PRO A 11 41.15 2.80 25.91
C PRO A 11 40.00 2.82 24.88
N ALA A 12 39.71 1.63 24.37
CA ALA A 12 38.44 1.17 23.79
C ALA A 12 37.95 1.81 22.48
N ALA A 13 38.32 1.19 21.36
CA ALA A 13 37.49 1.19 20.14
C ALA A 13 36.76 -0.16 20.07
N GLY A 14 35.52 -0.17 20.53
CA GLY A 14 34.61 -1.30 20.44
C GLY A 14 34.10 -1.51 19.01
N ALA A 15 33.74 -2.77 18.76
CA ALA A 15 32.75 -3.23 17.78
C ALA A 15 32.89 -2.70 16.34
N ILE A 16 33.49 -3.55 15.52
CA ILE A 16 33.32 -3.57 14.06
C ILE A 16 31.84 -3.89 13.80
N CYS A 17 31.03 -2.85 13.59
CA CYS A 17 29.63 -3.00 13.19
C CYS A 17 29.60 -3.31 11.67
N PRO A 18 29.07 -4.46 11.23
CA PRO A 18 29.08 -4.83 9.83
C PRO A 18 28.08 -3.96 9.04
N LYS A 19 28.64 -3.12 8.16
CA LYS A 19 28.06 -2.51 6.96
C LYS A 19 26.53 -2.49 6.90
N THR A 20 25.93 -1.49 7.53
CA THR A 20 24.60 -1.03 7.15
C THR A 20 24.67 -0.57 5.69
N ARG A 21 24.02 -1.33 4.81
CA ARG A 21 23.71 -0.86 3.45
C ARG A 21 23.02 0.50 3.58
N PRO A 22 23.35 1.52 2.77
CA PRO A 22 22.47 2.67 2.70
C PRO A 22 21.14 2.13 2.19
N ASN A 23 20.13 2.08 3.08
CA ASN A 23 18.76 1.95 2.65
C ASN A 23 18.55 3.14 1.72
N LYS A 24 18.24 2.88 0.45
CA LYS A 24 17.90 3.94 -0.47
C LYS A 24 16.62 4.61 0.05
N ALA A 25 16.80 5.62 0.89
CA ALA A 25 15.92 6.76 0.94
C ALA A 25 15.86 7.30 -0.50
N GLY A 26 14.69 7.21 -1.13
CA GLY A 26 14.60 7.51 -2.55
C GLY A 26 13.24 7.36 -3.20
N ARG A 27 12.18 7.85 -2.54
CA ARG A 27 11.12 8.69 -3.14
C ARG A 27 10.08 9.02 -2.06
N GLY A 28 9.97 10.29 -1.68
CA GLY A 28 8.77 10.78 -1.01
C GLY A 28 7.62 10.68 -2.02
N PRO A 29 6.52 9.96 -1.76
CA PRO A 29 5.69 9.41 -2.85
C PRO A 29 4.38 10.18 -3.06
N LEU A 30 4.41 11.53 -3.08
CA LEU A 30 3.17 12.31 -3.18
C LEU A 30 3.26 13.62 -4.01
N GLU A 31 4.43 13.96 -4.59
CA GLU A 31 4.60 15.26 -5.28
C GLU A 31 4.33 15.22 -6.80
N GLU A 32 4.33 14.04 -7.44
CA GLU A 32 3.94 13.86 -8.86
C GLU A 32 2.72 12.93 -9.05
N GLU A 33 2.20 12.36 -7.95
CA GLU A 33 0.98 11.53 -7.98
C GLU A 33 -0.29 12.40 -8.04
N ARG A 34 -1.32 11.90 -8.73
CA ARG A 34 -2.64 12.53 -8.81
C ARG A 34 -3.22 12.73 -7.40
N LEU A 35 -3.40 13.98 -6.99
CA LEU A 35 -4.01 14.34 -5.72
C LEU A 35 -5.52 14.54 -5.86
N TYR A 36 -6.27 14.08 -4.87
CA TYR A 36 -7.71 14.12 -4.80
C TYR A 36 -8.20 15.02 -3.66
N SER A 37 -9.20 15.84 -3.94
CA SER A 37 -10.11 16.32 -2.90
C SER A 37 -10.99 15.17 -2.39
N LEU A 38 -11.55 15.31 -1.18
CA LEU A 38 -12.50 14.32 -0.65
C LEU A 38 -13.69 14.10 -1.59
N LYS A 39 -14.19 15.17 -2.21
CA LYS A 39 -15.30 15.12 -3.17
C LYS A 39 -14.94 14.29 -4.41
N GLU A 40 -13.74 14.47 -4.97
CA GLU A 40 -13.29 13.70 -6.14
C GLU A 40 -13.04 12.23 -5.78
N ALA A 41 -12.43 11.97 -4.62
CA ALA A 41 -12.22 10.60 -4.13
C ALA A 41 -13.57 9.87 -3.95
N ARG A 42 -14.55 10.53 -3.33
CA ARG A 42 -15.93 10.02 -3.19
C ARG A 42 -16.61 9.79 -4.54
N ALA A 43 -16.38 10.67 -5.53
CA ALA A 43 -16.95 10.50 -6.86
C ALA A 43 -16.39 9.27 -7.60
N LEU A 44 -15.11 8.93 -7.37
CA LEU A 44 -14.49 7.72 -7.93
C LEU A 44 -14.84 6.45 -7.16
N LEU A 45 -15.17 6.58 -5.86
CA LEU A 45 -15.38 5.46 -4.96
C LEU A 45 -16.30 4.35 -5.52
N PRO A 46 -17.47 4.63 -6.15
CA PRO A 46 -18.33 3.57 -6.65
C PRO A 46 -17.67 2.71 -7.74
N ALA A 47 -16.86 3.31 -8.62
CA ALA A 47 -16.11 2.56 -9.63
C ALA A 47 -14.97 1.75 -9.00
N THR A 48 -14.28 2.36 -8.02
CA THR A 48 -13.21 1.72 -7.26
C THR A 48 -13.69 0.52 -6.46
N VAL A 49 -14.85 0.61 -5.79
CA VAL A 49 -15.47 -0.49 -5.05
C VAL A 49 -15.75 -1.68 -5.96
N ARG A 50 -16.36 -1.45 -7.14
CA ARG A 50 -16.61 -2.53 -8.12
C ARG A 50 -15.31 -3.24 -8.54
N ARG A 51 -14.22 -2.51 -8.72
CA ARG A 51 -12.92 -3.11 -9.05
C ARG A 51 -12.33 -3.91 -7.88
N LEU A 52 -12.45 -3.41 -6.65
CA LEU A 52 -12.02 -4.14 -5.45
C LEU A 52 -12.80 -5.45 -5.27
N GLU A 53 -14.11 -5.45 -5.50
CA GLU A 53 -14.95 -6.64 -5.47
C GLU A 53 -14.51 -7.67 -6.53
N GLN A 54 -14.25 -7.22 -7.76
CA GLN A 54 -13.72 -8.08 -8.83
C GLN A 54 -12.36 -8.69 -8.47
N ILE A 55 -11.46 -7.91 -7.86
CA ILE A 55 -10.17 -8.41 -7.39
C ILE A 55 -10.36 -9.44 -6.27
N ALA A 56 -11.27 -9.19 -5.33
CA ALA A 56 -11.57 -10.12 -4.24
C ALA A 56 -12.10 -11.46 -4.77
N GLU A 57 -12.97 -11.41 -5.78
CA GLU A 57 -13.55 -12.56 -6.47
C GLU A 57 -12.48 -13.38 -7.22
N LEU A 58 -11.67 -12.74 -8.07
CA LEU A 58 -10.54 -13.38 -8.77
C LEU A 58 -9.59 -14.06 -7.78
N ARG A 59 -9.33 -13.42 -6.65
CA ARG A 59 -8.50 -14.00 -5.59
C ARG A 59 -9.18 -15.20 -4.92
N GLY A 60 -10.50 -15.22 -4.83
CA GLY A 60 -11.30 -16.37 -4.41
C GLY A 60 -11.12 -17.56 -5.35
N GLN A 61 -11.26 -17.32 -6.66
CA GLN A 61 -11.09 -18.33 -7.70
C GLN A 61 -9.68 -18.92 -7.70
N MET A 62 -8.62 -18.11 -7.57
CA MET A 62 -7.25 -18.61 -7.47
C MET A 62 -7.00 -19.46 -6.21
N ARG A 63 -7.62 -19.11 -5.07
CA ARG A 63 -7.53 -19.94 -3.86
C ARG A 63 -8.20 -21.30 -4.06
N ALA A 64 -9.37 -21.32 -4.70
CA ALA A 64 -10.07 -22.55 -5.04
C ALA A 64 -9.26 -23.41 -6.01
N TRP A 65 -8.61 -22.79 -7.01
CA TRP A 65 -7.74 -23.48 -7.96
C TRP A 65 -6.54 -24.14 -7.26
N GLY A 66 -5.86 -23.43 -6.36
CA GLY A 66 -4.76 -23.99 -5.57
C GLY A 66 -5.18 -25.15 -4.68
N SER A 67 -6.35 -25.07 -4.04
CA SER A 67 -6.88 -26.16 -3.21
C SER A 67 -7.35 -27.37 -4.02
N ALA A 68 -7.81 -27.17 -5.26
CA ALA A 68 -8.21 -28.25 -6.16
C ALA A 68 -7.00 -29.00 -6.72
N ALA A 69 -5.94 -28.27 -7.09
CA ALA A 69 -4.71 -28.83 -7.65
C ALA A 69 -3.96 -29.79 -6.70
N GLU A 70 -4.15 -29.68 -5.38
CA GLU A 70 -3.59 -30.60 -4.39
C GLU A 70 -4.38 -31.93 -4.25
N GLY A 71 -5.54 -32.08 -4.91
CA GLY A 71 -6.41 -33.25 -4.77
C GLY A 71 -6.93 -33.90 -6.07
N MET A 72 -7.00 -33.17 -7.19
CA MET A 72 -7.34 -33.71 -8.52
C MET A 72 -7.01 -32.64 -9.57
N ALA A 73 -6.50 -33.02 -10.75
CA ALA A 73 -6.45 -32.09 -11.87
C ALA A 73 -7.88 -31.54 -12.13
N PRO A 74 -8.06 -30.23 -12.34
CA PRO A 74 -9.39 -29.68 -12.64
C PRO A 74 -9.99 -30.46 -13.82
N ALA A 75 -11.21 -30.97 -13.62
CA ALA A 75 -11.96 -31.64 -14.67
C ALA A 75 -12.06 -30.72 -15.90
N GLU A 76 -11.88 -31.29 -17.10
CA GLU A 76 -12.02 -30.55 -18.36
C GLU A 76 -13.36 -29.79 -18.37
N GLY A 77 -13.29 -28.46 -18.40
CA GLY A 77 -14.42 -27.55 -18.40
C GLY A 77 -13.94 -26.09 -18.55
N ASP A 78 -14.85 -25.21 -18.97
CA ASP A 78 -14.63 -23.79 -19.34
C ASP A 78 -14.17 -22.86 -18.19
N ALA A 79 -13.64 -23.39 -17.09
CA ALA A 79 -13.12 -22.58 -16.01
C ALA A 79 -11.80 -21.88 -16.43
N PRO A 80 -11.64 -20.58 -16.15
CA PRO A 80 -10.42 -19.87 -16.49
C PRO A 80 -9.21 -20.49 -15.79
N GLY A 81 -8.11 -20.65 -16.53
CA GLY A 81 -6.85 -21.15 -15.99
C GLY A 81 -6.21 -20.16 -15.01
N LEU A 82 -5.25 -20.64 -14.21
CA LEU A 82 -4.53 -19.80 -13.24
C LEU A 82 -3.90 -18.56 -13.90
N ASP A 83 -3.30 -18.72 -15.09
CA ASP A 83 -2.67 -17.63 -15.83
C ASP A 83 -3.68 -16.55 -16.26
N GLU A 84 -4.88 -16.95 -16.67
CA GLU A 84 -5.96 -16.03 -17.04
C GLU A 84 -6.50 -15.25 -15.83
N LEU A 85 -6.64 -15.93 -14.69
CA LEU A 85 -7.02 -15.30 -13.43
C LEU A 85 -5.98 -14.28 -12.96
N LEU A 86 -4.69 -14.62 -13.06
CA LEU A 86 -3.58 -13.72 -12.74
C LEU A 86 -3.54 -12.52 -13.68
N ALA A 87 -3.70 -12.73 -14.99
CA ALA A 87 -3.75 -11.66 -15.97
C ALA A 87 -4.91 -10.69 -15.69
N SER A 88 -6.10 -11.24 -15.40
CA SER A 88 -7.30 -10.46 -15.06
C SER A 88 -7.12 -9.65 -13.78
N MET A 89 -6.54 -10.25 -12.73
CA MET A 89 -6.28 -9.54 -11.48
C MET A 89 -5.28 -8.40 -11.70
N ASN A 90 -4.18 -8.66 -12.42
CA ASN A 90 -3.18 -7.65 -12.72
C ASN A 90 -3.75 -6.50 -13.56
N ALA A 91 -4.67 -6.76 -14.50
CA ALA A 91 -5.34 -5.71 -15.24
C ALA A 91 -6.15 -4.77 -14.32
N ARG A 92 -6.91 -5.33 -13.37
CA ARG A 92 -7.68 -4.52 -12.41
C ARG A 92 -6.80 -3.74 -11.45
N LEU A 93 -5.67 -4.31 -11.01
CA LEU A 93 -4.69 -3.60 -10.19
C LEU A 93 -4.06 -2.42 -10.95
N ARG A 94 -3.79 -2.60 -12.25
CA ARG A 94 -3.29 -1.51 -13.11
C ARG A 94 -4.32 -0.41 -13.25
N GLU A 95 -5.59 -0.73 -13.49
CA GLU A 95 -6.65 0.30 -13.54
C GLU A 95 -6.71 1.15 -12.27
N LEU A 96 -6.56 0.55 -11.08
CA LEU A 96 -6.49 1.29 -9.82
C LEU A 96 -5.24 2.19 -9.75
N SER A 97 -4.10 1.65 -10.17
CA SER A 97 -2.83 2.41 -10.20
C SER A 97 -2.85 3.55 -11.21
N ASP A 98 -3.49 3.37 -12.38
CA ASP A 98 -3.64 4.37 -13.42
C ASP A 98 -4.56 5.51 -12.96
N ASP A 99 -5.56 5.19 -12.13
CA ASP A 99 -6.36 6.15 -11.37
C ASP A 99 -5.56 6.78 -10.20
N GLY A 100 -4.28 6.46 -9.98
CA GLY A 100 -3.47 7.01 -8.88
C GLY A 100 -3.93 6.55 -7.49
N ILE A 101 -4.67 5.44 -7.41
CA ILE A 101 -5.18 4.87 -6.16
C ILE A 101 -4.14 3.92 -5.58
N LEU A 102 -3.77 4.12 -4.32
CA LEU A 102 -2.78 3.30 -3.65
C LEU A 102 -3.44 2.10 -2.98
N VAL A 103 -3.18 0.90 -3.48
CA VAL A 103 -3.63 -0.34 -2.87
C VAL A 103 -2.74 -0.66 -1.65
N ARG A 104 -3.31 -0.66 -0.44
CA ARG A 104 -2.55 -0.90 0.80
C ARG A 104 -2.62 -2.33 1.29
N ASP A 105 -3.82 -2.92 1.26
CA ASP A 105 -4.01 -4.33 1.58
C ASP A 105 -5.12 -4.91 0.72
N LEU A 106 -4.75 -5.78 -0.22
CA LEU A 106 -5.72 -6.45 -1.06
C LEU A 106 -6.63 -7.37 -0.25
N ARG A 107 -6.13 -7.99 0.82
CA ARG A 107 -6.87 -9.02 1.54
C ARG A 107 -8.18 -8.49 2.11
N SER A 108 -8.08 -7.37 2.81
CA SER A 108 -9.17 -6.64 3.44
C SER A 108 -9.73 -5.49 2.59
N GLY A 109 -9.17 -5.26 1.40
CA GLY A 109 -9.64 -4.24 0.45
C GLY A 109 -9.37 -2.82 0.94
N ILE A 110 -8.21 -2.57 1.55
CA ILE A 110 -7.78 -1.24 2.00
C ILE A 110 -7.06 -0.53 0.86
N ILE A 111 -7.51 0.68 0.57
CA ILE A 111 -6.93 1.60 -0.40
C ILE A 111 -6.81 3.01 0.18
N ASP A 112 -5.90 3.78 -0.39
CA ASP A 112 -5.76 5.21 -0.14
C ASP A 112 -5.89 6.01 -1.43
N PHE A 113 -6.64 7.10 -1.39
CA PHE A 113 -6.57 8.15 -2.40
C PHE A 113 -5.60 9.24 -1.90
N PRO A 114 -4.48 9.48 -2.59
CA PRO A 114 -3.59 10.60 -2.29
C PRO A 114 -4.36 11.92 -2.31
N GLY A 115 -4.13 12.80 -1.35
CA GLY A 115 -4.81 14.08 -1.25
C GLY A 115 -3.97 15.13 -0.54
N ARG A 116 -4.53 16.33 -0.40
CA ARG A 116 -3.89 17.45 0.30
C ARG A 116 -4.95 18.34 0.94
N ASP A 117 -4.68 18.78 2.16
CA ASP A 117 -5.42 19.83 2.86
C ASP A 117 -4.53 21.07 3.09
N ALA A 118 -5.03 22.04 3.86
CA ALA A 118 -4.29 23.25 4.20
C ALA A 118 -3.01 22.98 5.01
N ASP A 119 -3.00 21.89 5.78
CA ASP A 119 -1.89 21.48 6.66
C ASP A 119 -0.87 20.58 5.94
N GLY A 120 -1.17 20.13 4.71
CA GLY A 120 -0.24 19.41 3.85
C GLY A 120 -0.81 18.13 3.23
N PRO A 121 0.07 17.19 2.81
CA PRO A 121 -0.38 15.94 2.19
C PRO A 121 -1.14 15.07 3.19
N LEU A 122 -2.11 14.31 2.66
CA LEU A 122 -2.88 13.31 3.38
C LEU A 122 -3.27 12.17 2.45
N CYS A 123 -3.85 11.12 3.02
CA CYS A 123 -4.49 10.04 2.28
C CYS A 123 -5.94 9.89 2.73
N TRP A 124 -6.89 9.90 1.79
CA TRP A 124 -8.27 9.50 2.05
C TRP A 124 -8.32 7.98 2.05
N CYS A 125 -8.57 7.40 3.21
CA CYS A 125 -8.44 5.97 3.40
C CYS A 125 -9.81 5.30 3.37
N PHE A 126 -9.94 4.24 2.59
CA PHE A 126 -11.17 3.45 2.47
C PHE A 126 -10.86 1.97 2.67
N ARG A 127 -11.77 1.27 3.35
CA ARG A 127 -11.76 -0.19 3.43
C ARG A 127 -13.05 -0.74 2.84
N LEU A 128 -12.93 -1.76 1.99
CA LEU A 128 -14.07 -2.47 1.43
C LEU A 128 -15.05 -2.91 2.54
N GLY A 129 -16.33 -2.59 2.37
CA GLY A 129 -17.39 -2.78 3.36
C GLY A 129 -17.74 -1.52 4.17
N GLU A 130 -16.95 -0.46 4.08
CA GLU A 130 -17.36 0.87 4.55
C GLU A 130 -18.37 1.50 3.56
N PRO A 131 -19.34 2.30 4.05
CA PRO A 131 -20.36 2.90 3.19
C PRO A 131 -19.82 4.08 2.35
N ASP A 132 -18.75 4.73 2.81
CA ASP A 132 -18.11 5.87 2.15
C ASP A 132 -16.66 6.04 2.66
N ILE A 133 -15.92 7.01 2.13
CA ILE A 133 -14.67 7.50 2.70
C ILE A 133 -14.99 8.27 4.00
N LEU A 134 -14.78 7.60 5.12
CA LEU A 134 -15.04 8.15 6.47
C LEU A 134 -13.77 8.59 7.20
N TYR A 135 -12.60 8.30 6.66
CA TYR A 135 -11.34 8.52 7.35
C TYR A 135 -10.24 9.01 6.42
N TRP A 136 -9.30 9.75 7.01
CA TRP A 136 -8.04 10.15 6.39
C TRP A 136 -6.88 9.85 7.33
N HIS A 137 -5.64 9.88 6.85
CA HIS A 137 -4.45 9.84 7.69
C HIS A 137 -3.30 10.63 7.07
N ARG A 138 -2.29 10.99 7.86
CA ARG A 138 -1.05 11.55 7.30
C ARG A 138 -0.21 10.43 6.65
N PRO A 139 0.65 10.75 5.66
CA PRO A 139 1.41 9.74 4.92
C PRO A 139 2.32 8.86 5.80
N ASP A 140 2.80 9.39 6.92
CA ASP A 140 3.66 8.73 7.91
C ASP A 140 2.89 7.89 8.95
N GLU A 141 1.59 8.15 9.13
CA GLU A 141 0.74 7.45 10.10
C GLU A 141 0.17 6.12 9.57
N GLY A 142 -0.13 6.08 8.27
CA GLY A 142 -0.79 4.93 7.63
C GLY A 142 -2.18 4.61 8.19
N PHE A 143 -2.68 3.41 7.88
CA PHE A 143 -4.04 2.97 8.26
C PHE A 143 -4.29 2.97 9.79
N ALA A 144 -3.26 2.74 10.61
CA ALA A 144 -3.40 2.71 12.06
C ALA A 144 -3.69 4.08 12.68
N GLY A 145 -3.32 5.18 12.00
CA GLY A 145 -3.55 6.55 12.45
C GLY A 145 -4.75 7.24 11.79
N ARG A 146 -5.75 6.48 11.34
CA ARG A 146 -6.97 7.02 10.72
C ARG A 146 -7.68 8.01 11.65
N LYS A 147 -7.99 9.18 11.10
CA LYS A 147 -8.77 10.25 11.70
C LYS A 147 -10.09 10.38 10.93
N PRO A 148 -11.22 10.63 11.60
CA PRO A 148 -12.49 10.81 10.91
C PRO A 148 -12.43 12.02 9.99
N VAL A 149 -13.08 11.94 8.84
CA VAL A 149 -13.40 13.14 8.05
C VAL A 149 -14.41 13.98 8.85
N ALA A 150 -14.17 15.28 8.98
CA ALA A 150 -15.19 16.16 9.52
C ALA A 150 -16.36 16.16 8.53
N GLU A 151 -17.58 15.95 9.02
CA GLU A 151 -18.76 16.14 8.18
C GLU A 151 -18.80 17.61 7.75
N ASP A 152 -18.97 17.86 6.45
CA ASP A 152 -19.18 19.21 5.93
C ASP A 152 -20.41 19.80 6.65
N CYS A 153 -20.20 20.82 7.50
CA CYS A 153 -21.27 21.58 8.16
C CYS A 153 -22.14 22.34 7.15
#